data_AF-A0A9W8GRK8-F1
#
_entry.id   AF-A0A9W8GRK8-F1
#
_cell.length_a   1.000
_cell.length_b   1.000
_cell.length_c   1.000
_cell.angle_alpha   90.00
_cell.angle_beta   90.00
_cell.angle_gamma   90.00
#
_symmetry.space_group_name_H-M   'P 1'
#
loop_
_entity.id
_entity.type
_entity.pdbx_description
1 polymer ?
#
loop_
_entity_poly.entity_id
_entity_poly.type
_entity_poly.pdbx_seq_one_letter_code
_entity_poly.pdbx_strand_id
1 'polypeptide(L)'
;MGRRTAIGIPPSATLDERIRGLFYSGAMYDCDPEAINTLAERRMRQMSNDIRSKSDWIKTLNDANTRTGWAAEAKTKGLTGIEFAYVLDELVYYASLHPPSSNVRLSAADGVWFSDALIDAETTNELKNYATILESISNRQKDWYPNDRSSVLNLIDPSLFPLIYSRSKLCRQTSTSPQAALKIEEAGEFPGSLDEWRKALNVTEDGESDYYLPTGVWPFVSYSSAKLSWLPSEFRVDDNGAVTIESYINNLHPVKHAAFYPIIASVFSKFLPLLEQVVTDLVNPRQRRVIPDSSKYYKSDEP
;
A
#
# COMPACT_ATOMS: atom_id res chain seq x y z
N MET A 1 48.21 -5.97 -12.32
CA MET A 1 47.65 -5.11 -13.39
C MET A 1 46.74 -5.96 -14.26
N GLY A 2 45.43 -5.80 -14.13
CA GLY A 2 44.43 -6.41 -15.01
C GLY A 2 43.34 -5.39 -15.24
N ARG A 3 43.39 -4.71 -16.39
CA ARG A 3 42.42 -3.67 -16.79
C ARG A 3 41.05 -4.32 -16.98
N ARG A 4 40.04 -3.85 -16.22
CA ARG A 4 38.63 -4.07 -16.55
C ARG A 4 38.35 -3.34 -17.86
N THR A 5 38.05 -4.09 -18.91
CA THR A 5 37.59 -3.58 -20.19
C THR A 5 36.20 -2.96 -20.02
N ALA A 6 36.08 -1.71 -20.44
CA ALA A 6 34.82 -1.00 -20.52
C ALA A 6 33.89 -1.71 -21.51
N ILE A 7 32.65 -1.96 -21.08
CA ILE A 7 31.58 -2.47 -21.93
C ILE A 7 31.25 -1.35 -22.93
N GLY A 8 31.57 -1.57 -24.20
CA GLY A 8 31.33 -0.62 -25.29
C GLY A 8 29.84 -0.54 -25.58
N ILE A 9 29.21 0.57 -25.22
CA ILE A 9 27.83 0.88 -25.59
C ILE A 9 27.85 1.50 -27.00
N PRO A 10 27.06 1.00 -27.97
CA PRO A 10 27.09 1.50 -29.35
C PRO A 10 26.66 2.98 -29.45
N PRO A 11 27.20 3.75 -30.42
CA PRO A 11 26.91 5.19 -30.57
C PRO A 11 25.45 5.52 -30.91
N SER A 12 24.69 4.53 -31.39
CA SER A 12 23.28 4.66 -31.77
C SER A 12 22.29 4.34 -30.64
N ALA A 13 22.79 4.01 -29.45
CA ALA A 13 21.94 3.68 -28.31
C ALA A 13 21.25 4.94 -27.77
N THR A 14 19.93 4.86 -27.58
CA THR A 14 19.15 5.87 -26.87
C THR A 14 19.70 6.07 -25.45
N LEU A 15 19.47 7.24 -24.87
CA LEU A 15 19.92 7.55 -23.52
C LEU A 15 19.44 6.50 -22.49
N ASP A 16 18.24 5.96 -22.68
CA ASP A 16 17.68 4.89 -21.86
C ASP A 16 18.51 3.60 -21.95
N GLU A 17 18.90 3.18 -23.16
CA GLU A 17 19.76 2.00 -23.37
C GLU A 17 21.16 2.19 -22.76
N ARG A 18 21.71 3.41 -22.84
CA ARG A 18 23.00 3.75 -22.24
C ARG A 18 22.95 3.73 -20.71
N ILE A 19 21.87 4.24 -20.12
CA ILE A 19 21.65 4.23 -18.67
C ILE A 19 21.44 2.79 -18.19
N ARG A 20 20.67 1.99 -18.92
CA ARG A 20 20.43 0.57 -18.57
C ARG A 20 21.70 -0.27 -18.59
N GLY A 21 22.64 0.02 -19.48
CA GLY A 21 23.94 -0.66 -19.55
C GLY A 21 24.92 -0.30 -18.42
N LEU A 22 24.66 0.78 -17.67
CA LEU A 22 25.53 1.25 -16.58
C LEU A 22 25.12 0.71 -15.20
N PHE A 23 23.87 0.28 -15.02
CA PHE A 23 23.37 -0.28 -13.77
C PHE A 23 23.22 -1.81 -13.87
N TYR A 24 23.43 -2.51 -12.76
CA TYR A 24 23.40 -3.99 -12.69
C TYR A 24 22.07 -4.56 -13.21
N SER A 25 22.09 -5.81 -13.70
CA SER A 25 20.93 -6.56 -14.21
C SER A 25 19.80 -6.81 -13.20
N GLY A 26 19.92 -6.30 -11.98
CA GLY A 26 18.91 -6.33 -10.92
C GLY A 26 18.48 -4.93 -10.45
N ALA A 27 18.86 -3.86 -11.16
CA ALA A 27 18.32 -2.54 -10.89
C ALA A 27 16.83 -2.52 -11.22
N MET A 28 15.99 -2.29 -10.21
CA MET A 28 14.59 -1.94 -10.40
C MET A 28 14.55 -0.57 -11.07
N TYR A 29 14.23 -0.55 -12.36
CA TYR A 29 13.78 0.66 -13.02
C TYR A 29 12.33 0.82 -12.59
N ASP A 30 12.09 1.75 -11.65
CA ASP A 30 10.75 2.26 -11.46
C ASP A 30 10.31 2.85 -12.80
N CYS A 31 9.34 2.21 -13.45
CA CYS A 31 8.83 2.59 -14.75
C CYS A 31 7.90 3.81 -14.65
N ASP A 32 7.82 4.44 -13.48
CA ASP A 32 7.16 5.71 -13.30
C ASP A 32 8.16 6.89 -13.28
N PRO A 33 8.49 7.49 -14.44
CA PRO A 33 9.28 8.72 -14.50
C PRO A 33 8.60 9.91 -13.79
N GLU A 34 7.36 9.78 -13.32
CA GLU A 34 6.70 10.78 -12.46
C GLU A 34 7.26 10.83 -11.03
N ALA A 35 8.05 9.82 -10.62
CA ALA A 35 8.60 9.70 -9.26
C ALA A 35 9.89 10.51 -9.00
N ILE A 36 10.48 11.17 -10.01
CA ILE A 36 11.74 11.92 -9.82
C ILE A 36 11.46 13.35 -9.34
N ASN A 37 11.60 13.55 -8.03
CA ASN A 37 11.51 14.86 -7.40
C ASN A 37 12.74 15.72 -7.68
N THR A 38 12.54 17.00 -8.02
CA THR A 38 13.64 17.98 -8.14
C THR A 38 14.34 18.19 -6.79
N LEU A 39 15.58 18.72 -6.80
CA LEU A 39 16.27 19.07 -5.54
C LEU A 39 15.49 20.10 -4.71
N ALA A 40 14.84 21.06 -5.37
CA ALA A 40 13.95 22.04 -4.74
C ALA A 40 12.76 21.35 -4.07
N GLU A 41 12.06 20.48 -4.80
CA GLU A 41 10.93 19.72 -4.29
C GLU A 41 11.31 18.83 -3.11
N ARG A 42 12.47 18.17 -3.16
CA ARG A 42 12.97 17.36 -2.04
C ARG A 42 13.19 18.19 -0.77
N ARG A 43 13.76 19.40 -0.88
CA ARG A 43 13.97 20.30 0.24
C ARG A 43 12.65 20.84 0.81
N MET A 44 11.70 21.21 -0.07
CA MET A 44 10.37 21.64 0.34
C MET A 44 9.60 20.53 1.06
N ARG A 45 9.60 19.31 0.50
CA ARG A 45 9.04 18.11 1.13
C ARG A 45 9.67 17.87 2.50
N GLN A 46 10.99 17.88 2.58
CA GLN A 46 11.69 17.69 3.86
C GLN A 46 11.29 18.75 4.89
N MET A 47 11.24 20.03 4.51
CA MET A 47 10.81 21.10 5.42
C MET A 47 9.36 20.91 5.90
N SER A 48 8.45 20.58 4.99
CA SER A 48 7.04 20.28 5.29
C SER A 48 6.93 19.08 6.25
N ASN A 49 7.71 18.03 6.03
CA ASN A 49 7.73 16.82 6.86
C ASN A 49 8.26 17.11 8.27
N ASP A 50 9.35 17.86 8.38
CA ASP A 50 9.96 18.21 9.67
C ASP A 50 9.02 19.06 10.53
N ILE A 51 8.22 19.93 9.90
CA ILE A 51 7.16 20.68 10.60
C ILE A 51 6.01 19.75 11.00
N ARG A 52 5.46 18.97 10.06
CA ARG A 52 4.30 18.08 10.30
C ARG A 52 4.57 16.97 11.31
N SER A 53 5.83 16.61 11.51
CA SER A 53 6.23 15.60 12.51
C SER A 53 6.06 16.08 13.95
N LYS A 54 5.84 17.39 14.18
CA LYS A 54 5.62 17.97 15.51
C LYS A 54 4.14 17.86 15.88
N SER A 55 3.79 17.32 17.04
CA SER A 55 2.40 17.03 17.42
C SER A 55 1.45 18.24 17.46
N ASP A 56 1.98 19.46 17.61
CA ASP A 56 1.26 20.72 17.79
C ASP A 56 1.39 21.68 16.61
N TRP A 57 1.98 21.24 15.49
CA TRP A 57 2.32 22.11 14.35
C TRP A 57 1.14 22.94 13.82
N ILE A 58 -0.08 22.38 13.84
CA ILE A 58 -1.31 23.05 13.40
C ILE A 58 -1.63 24.24 14.31
N LYS A 59 -1.48 24.07 15.63
CA LYS A 59 -1.77 25.12 16.62
C LYS A 59 -0.76 26.27 16.51
N THR A 60 0.49 25.93 16.22
CA THR A 60 1.59 26.89 16.09
C THR A 60 1.70 27.46 14.67
N LEU A 61 0.86 27.00 13.73
CA LEU A 61 0.98 27.36 12.30
C LEU A 61 0.93 28.87 12.08
N ASN A 62 0.15 29.61 12.86
CA ASN A 62 -0.03 31.06 12.73
C ASN A 62 0.80 31.87 13.75
N ASP A 63 1.60 31.24 14.60
CA ASP A 63 2.44 31.94 15.56
C ASP A 63 3.66 32.59 14.88
N ALA A 64 3.83 33.90 15.08
CA ALA A 64 4.86 34.70 14.40
C ALA A 64 6.29 34.29 14.81
N ASN A 65 6.48 33.96 16.08
CA ASN A 65 7.79 33.54 16.60
C ASN A 65 8.17 32.17 16.01
N THR A 66 7.23 31.23 15.99
CA THR A 66 7.40 29.91 15.40
C THR A 66 7.73 29.99 13.92
N ARG A 67 6.99 30.80 13.15
CA ARG A 67 7.26 31.02 11.72
C ARG A 67 8.64 31.62 11.46
N THR A 68 9.09 32.53 12.33
CA THR A 68 10.44 33.12 12.23
C THR A 68 11.52 32.06 12.46
N GLY A 69 11.32 31.17 13.44
CA GLY A 69 12.18 30.01 13.66
C GLY A 69 12.23 29.06 12.45
N TRP A 70 11.07 28.71 11.90
CA TRP A 70 10.99 27.86 10.70
C TRP A 70 11.62 28.52 9.46
N ALA A 71 11.50 29.84 9.30
CA ALA A 71 12.14 30.57 8.21
C ALA A 71 13.69 30.51 8.30
N ALA A 72 14.24 30.63 9.52
CA ALA A 72 15.67 30.48 9.75
C ALA A 72 16.14 29.06 9.43
N GLU A 73 15.41 28.04 9.89
CA GLU A 73 15.67 26.63 9.59
C GLU A 73 15.60 26.35 8.08
N ALA A 74 14.57 26.84 7.39
CA ALA A 74 14.42 26.70 5.94
C ALA A 74 15.63 27.29 5.19
N LYS A 75 16.14 28.44 5.63
CA LYS A 75 17.35 29.06 5.06
C LYS A 75 18.59 28.17 5.25
N THR A 76 18.76 27.54 6.41
CA THR A 76 19.88 26.59 6.63
C THR A 76 19.80 25.35 5.75
N LYS A 77 18.58 24.92 5.40
CA LYS A 77 18.32 23.81 4.45
C LYS A 77 18.41 24.25 2.98
N GLY A 78 18.74 25.51 2.71
CA GLY A 78 18.91 26.05 1.37
C GLY A 78 17.61 26.28 0.60
N LEU A 79 16.50 26.52 1.30
CA LEU A 79 15.26 26.99 0.69
C LEU A 79 15.35 28.51 0.47
N THR A 80 14.82 28.96 -0.66
CA THR A 80 14.52 30.35 -0.96
C THR A 80 13.28 30.82 -0.21
N GLY A 81 13.08 32.14 -0.13
CA GLY A 81 11.88 32.71 0.49
C GLY A 81 10.57 32.28 -0.20
N ILE A 82 10.60 32.09 -1.53
CA ILE A 82 9.43 31.65 -2.30
C ILE A 82 9.12 30.17 -2.03
N GLU A 83 10.14 29.31 -2.00
CA GLU A 83 9.96 27.89 -1.65
C GLU A 83 9.43 27.73 -0.21
N PHE A 84 9.92 28.54 0.73
CA PHE A 84 9.40 28.52 2.10
C PHE A 84 7.96 29.04 2.19
N ALA A 85 7.60 30.10 1.44
CA ALA A 85 6.23 30.58 1.36
C ALA A 85 5.28 29.51 0.82
N TYR A 86 5.70 28.78 -0.23
CA TYR A 86 4.95 27.63 -0.75
C TYR A 86 4.73 26.56 0.32
N VAL A 87 5.77 26.21 1.09
CA VAL A 87 5.64 25.25 2.19
C VAL A 87 4.62 25.73 3.24
N LEU A 88 4.58 27.03 3.56
CA LEU A 88 3.58 27.56 4.48
C LEU A 88 2.16 27.47 3.93
N ASP A 89 1.95 27.81 2.65
CA ASP A 89 0.65 27.68 1.99
C ASP A 89 0.17 26.22 1.95
N GLU A 90 1.09 25.30 1.66
CA GLU A 90 0.83 23.86 1.72
C GLU A 90 0.43 23.42 3.14
N LEU A 91 1.12 23.90 4.17
CA LEU A 91 0.77 23.56 5.56
C LEU A 91 -0.61 24.10 5.95
N VAL A 92 -1.03 25.25 5.44
CA VAL A 92 -2.40 25.76 5.60
C VAL A 92 -3.41 24.82 4.94
N TYR A 93 -3.12 24.37 3.72
CA TYR A 93 -3.95 23.37 3.05
C TYR A 93 -4.04 22.07 3.85
N TYR A 94 -2.91 21.51 4.30
CA TYR A 94 -2.92 20.28 5.12
C TYR A 94 -3.64 20.48 6.46
N ALA A 95 -3.55 21.66 7.06
CA ALA A 95 -4.32 21.99 8.26
C ALA A 95 -5.84 21.92 8.01
N SER A 96 -6.28 22.32 6.81
CA SER A 96 -7.69 22.28 6.40
C SER A 96 -8.23 20.87 6.15
N LEU A 97 -7.34 19.91 5.86
CA LEU A 97 -7.71 18.52 5.61
C LEU A 97 -7.99 17.70 6.89
N HIS A 98 -7.85 18.29 8.07
CA HIS A 98 -8.15 17.61 9.33
C HIS A 98 -9.63 17.77 9.71
N PRO A 99 -10.48 16.76 9.49
CA PRO A 99 -11.81 16.73 10.07
C PRO A 99 -11.72 16.74 11.61
N PRO A 100 -12.30 17.73 12.31
CA PRO A 100 -12.24 17.80 13.78
C PRO A 100 -12.90 16.60 14.48
N SER A 101 -13.80 15.89 13.78
CA SER A 101 -14.65 14.84 14.32
C SER A 101 -14.04 13.43 14.31
N SER A 102 -13.08 13.12 13.42
CA SER A 102 -12.61 11.73 13.22
C SER A 102 -11.21 11.44 13.75
N ASN A 103 -10.48 12.43 14.27
CA ASN A 103 -9.07 12.32 14.67
C ASN A 103 -8.12 11.82 13.55
N VAL A 104 -8.59 11.77 12.29
CA VAL A 104 -7.79 11.36 11.13
C VAL A 104 -6.91 12.51 10.67
N ARG A 105 -5.65 12.19 10.39
CA ARG A 105 -4.61 13.17 10.06
C ARG A 105 -3.75 12.70 8.91
N LEU A 106 -3.38 13.64 8.05
CA LEU A 106 -2.30 13.43 7.11
C LEU A 106 -0.98 13.34 7.90
N SER A 107 -0.21 12.29 7.63
CA SER A 107 1.13 12.07 8.19
C SER A 107 2.12 13.10 7.66
N ALA A 108 3.32 13.12 8.23
CA ALA A 108 4.47 13.81 7.61
C ALA A 108 4.91 13.10 6.32
N ALA A 109 4.68 11.80 6.17
CA ALA A 109 4.89 11.11 4.89
C ALA A 109 3.74 11.41 3.94
N ASP A 110 4.06 11.86 2.72
CA ASP A 110 3.05 12.13 1.69
C ASP A 110 2.28 10.84 1.33
N GLY A 111 0.97 10.95 1.15
CA GLY A 111 0.07 9.82 0.85
C GLY A 111 -0.25 8.90 2.03
N VAL A 112 0.24 9.21 3.24
CA VAL A 112 -0.03 8.39 4.44
C VAL A 112 -0.99 9.14 5.36
N TRP A 113 -2.11 8.50 5.69
CA TRP A 113 -3.07 8.96 6.68
C TRP A 113 -2.98 8.11 7.94
N PHE A 114 -3.14 8.73 9.11
CA PHE A 114 -3.04 8.04 10.40
C PHE A 114 -3.99 8.64 11.45
N SER A 115 -4.19 7.91 12.54
CA SER A 115 -4.90 8.38 13.72
C SER A 115 -4.43 7.58 14.95
N ASP A 116 -3.99 8.29 15.99
CA ASP A 116 -3.56 7.68 17.26
C ASP A 116 -4.73 7.26 18.16
N ALA A 117 -5.95 7.69 17.82
CA ALA A 117 -7.16 7.48 18.62
C ALA A 117 -8.25 6.74 17.83
N LEU A 118 -7.88 6.05 16.74
CA LEU A 118 -8.83 5.37 15.86
C LEU A 118 -9.49 4.17 16.54
N ILE A 119 -8.70 3.41 17.29
CA ILE A 119 -9.15 2.21 18.00
C ILE A 119 -9.27 2.56 19.48
N ASP A 120 -10.49 2.55 20.01
CA ASP A 120 -10.75 2.77 21.43
C ASP A 120 -10.20 1.64 22.32
N ALA A 121 -10.19 1.92 23.63
CA ALA A 121 -9.69 0.98 24.63
C ALA A 121 -10.51 -0.31 24.74
N GLU A 122 -11.82 -0.25 24.45
CA GLU A 122 -12.72 -1.40 24.49
C GLU A 122 -12.33 -2.41 23.40
N THR A 123 -12.32 -1.99 22.13
CA THR A 123 -11.89 -2.83 21.01
C THR A 123 -10.43 -3.29 21.17
N THR A 124 -9.54 -2.45 21.71
CA THR A 124 -8.16 -2.85 22.00
C THR A 124 -8.09 -4.01 23.00
N ASN A 125 -8.92 -3.97 24.05
CA ASN A 125 -8.97 -5.03 25.05
C ASN A 125 -9.59 -6.31 24.49
N GLU A 126 -10.63 -6.19 23.65
CA GLU A 126 -11.20 -7.33 22.94
C GLU A 126 -10.15 -8.02 22.05
N LEU A 127 -9.42 -7.26 21.23
CA LEU A 127 -8.34 -7.79 20.39
C LEU A 127 -7.28 -8.55 21.22
N LYS A 128 -6.87 -7.99 22.36
CA LYS A 128 -5.90 -8.64 23.27
C LYS A 128 -6.43 -9.95 23.82
N ASN A 129 -7.69 -9.96 24.28
CA ASN A 129 -8.31 -11.17 24.82
C ASN A 129 -8.36 -12.29 23.76
N TYR A 130 -8.71 -11.98 22.52
CA TYR A 130 -8.72 -12.96 21.43
C TYR A 130 -7.31 -13.38 20.99
N ALA A 131 -6.34 -12.45 21.00
CA ALA A 131 -4.95 -12.79 20.74
C ALA A 131 -4.46 -13.85 21.75
N THR A 132 -4.78 -13.71 23.03
CA THR A 132 -4.44 -14.72 24.06
C THR A 132 -5.05 -16.09 23.75
N ILE A 133 -6.26 -16.15 23.20
CA ILE A 133 -6.89 -17.41 22.78
C ILE A 133 -6.08 -18.05 21.64
N LEU A 134 -5.65 -17.27 20.65
CA LEU A 134 -4.82 -17.78 19.54
C LEU A 134 -3.41 -18.17 19.98
N GLU A 135 -2.85 -17.48 20.97
CA GLU A 135 -1.55 -17.79 21.58
C GLU A 135 -1.57 -19.07 22.43
N SER A 136 -2.74 -19.44 22.96
CA SER A 136 -2.96 -20.58 23.87
C SER A 136 -2.91 -21.96 23.18
N ILE A 137 -2.04 -22.11 22.19
CA ILE A 137 -1.78 -23.36 21.47
C ILE A 137 -0.44 -23.98 21.91
N SER A 138 -0.27 -25.27 21.65
CA SER A 138 0.98 -25.95 21.99
C SER A 138 2.17 -25.32 21.26
N ASN A 139 3.35 -25.28 21.89
CA ASN A 139 4.54 -24.68 21.28
C ASN A 139 4.93 -25.29 19.92
N ARG A 140 4.55 -26.55 19.65
CA ARG A 140 4.77 -27.20 18.35
C ARG A 140 3.87 -26.67 17.24
N GLN A 141 2.73 -26.07 17.58
CA GLN A 141 1.76 -25.51 16.63
C GLN A 141 1.95 -24.01 16.43
N LYS A 142 2.82 -23.38 17.22
CA LYS A 142 3.13 -21.96 17.10
C LYS A 142 3.89 -21.69 15.80
N ASP A 143 3.31 -20.81 14.99
CA ASP A 143 3.89 -20.38 13.72
C ASP A 143 4.84 -19.19 13.94
N TRP A 144 6.11 -19.52 14.20
CA TRP A 144 7.14 -18.52 14.41
C TRP A 144 7.66 -17.98 13.08
N TYR A 145 7.90 -16.67 13.02
CA TYR A 145 8.41 -16.02 11.82
C TYR A 145 9.69 -16.70 11.27
N PRO A 146 9.84 -16.92 9.94
CA PRO A 146 10.81 -17.86 9.38
C PRO A 146 12.30 -17.60 9.67
N ASN A 147 12.68 -16.42 10.15
CA ASN A 147 14.07 -16.03 10.43
C ASN A 147 14.34 -15.66 11.90
N ASP A 148 13.32 -15.72 12.76
CA ASP A 148 13.46 -15.51 14.20
C ASP A 148 12.46 -16.41 14.94
N ARG A 149 12.93 -17.62 15.25
CA ARG A 149 12.12 -18.73 15.78
C ARG A 149 11.64 -18.53 17.23
N SER A 150 11.69 -17.32 17.77
CA SER A 150 11.30 -17.06 19.15
C SER A 150 10.82 -15.65 19.49
N SER A 151 10.93 -14.65 18.60
CA SER A 151 10.54 -13.28 18.94
C SER A 151 9.18 -12.84 18.38
N VAL A 152 8.81 -13.32 17.18
CA VAL A 152 7.57 -12.93 16.49
C VAL A 152 6.74 -14.17 16.17
N LEU A 153 5.55 -14.23 16.77
CA LEU A 153 4.56 -15.28 16.56
C LEU A 153 3.46 -14.76 15.62
N ASN A 154 3.25 -15.45 14.50
CA ASN A 154 2.12 -15.20 13.62
C ASN A 154 0.86 -15.85 14.22
N LEU A 155 -0.12 -15.04 14.61
CA LEU A 155 -1.43 -15.55 15.06
C LEU A 155 -2.34 -15.87 13.88
N ILE A 156 -2.23 -15.07 12.81
CA ILE A 156 -2.90 -15.24 11.53
C ILE A 156 -1.82 -15.07 10.46
N ASP A 157 -1.62 -16.08 9.61
CA ASP A 157 -0.67 -16.02 8.49
C ASP A 157 -1.41 -16.30 7.18
N PRO A 158 -1.48 -15.32 6.25
CA PRO A 158 -2.11 -15.50 4.94
C PRO A 158 -1.44 -16.57 4.07
N SER A 159 -0.24 -17.02 4.41
CA SER A 159 0.57 -17.98 3.66
C SER A 159 0.34 -19.44 4.04
N LEU A 160 -0.37 -19.74 5.15
CA LEU A 160 -0.57 -21.13 5.61
C LEU A 160 -1.60 -21.91 4.77
N PHE A 161 -2.57 -21.21 4.18
CA PHE A 161 -3.64 -21.80 3.37
C PHE A 161 -3.76 -21.07 2.02
N PRO A 162 -2.70 -21.03 1.20
CA PRO A 162 -2.75 -20.32 -0.06
C PRO A 162 -3.58 -21.10 -1.08
N LEU A 163 -4.08 -20.39 -2.08
CA LEU A 163 -4.53 -21.00 -3.32
C LEU A 163 -3.35 -21.73 -3.97
N ILE A 164 -3.49 -23.02 -4.24
CA ILE A 164 -2.54 -23.79 -5.04
C ILE A 164 -3.28 -24.23 -6.29
N TYR A 165 -2.89 -23.72 -7.46
CA TYR A 165 -3.69 -23.90 -8.68
C TYR A 165 -3.96 -25.38 -9.01
N SER A 166 -3.00 -26.25 -8.72
CA SER A 166 -3.07 -27.70 -8.95
C SER A 166 -3.59 -28.51 -7.75
N ARG A 167 -4.17 -27.88 -6.73
CA ARG A 167 -4.75 -28.61 -5.58
C ARG A 167 -6.06 -28.02 -5.07
N SER A 168 -6.24 -26.71 -5.20
CA SER A 168 -7.44 -26.02 -4.77
C SER A 168 -8.58 -26.19 -5.77
N LYS A 169 -9.81 -26.14 -5.27
CA LYS A 169 -11.03 -26.15 -6.08
C LYS A 169 -11.61 -24.73 -6.18
N LEU A 170 -12.15 -24.39 -7.34
CA LEU A 170 -12.90 -23.16 -7.56
C LEU A 170 -14.36 -23.40 -7.18
N CYS A 171 -14.87 -22.66 -6.19
CA CYS A 171 -16.29 -22.62 -5.91
C CYS A 171 -16.91 -21.35 -6.51
N ARG A 172 -18.01 -21.50 -7.26
CA ARG A 172 -18.78 -20.35 -7.80
C ARG A 172 -19.91 -19.88 -6.89
N GLN A 173 -20.22 -20.60 -5.82
CA GLN A 173 -21.24 -20.18 -4.87
C GLN A 173 -20.67 -19.03 -4.04
N THR A 174 -21.40 -17.92 -3.99
CA THR A 174 -21.09 -16.80 -3.13
C THR A 174 -21.44 -17.16 -1.68
N SER A 175 -20.52 -16.89 -0.78
CA SER A 175 -20.75 -17.03 0.65
C SER A 175 -21.32 -15.73 1.20
N THR A 176 -22.28 -15.81 2.11
CA THR A 176 -22.83 -14.65 2.83
C THR A 176 -22.31 -14.53 4.26
N SER A 177 -21.53 -15.52 4.72
CA SER A 177 -20.89 -15.51 6.05
C SER A 177 -19.77 -16.55 6.14
N PRO A 178 -18.80 -16.40 7.06
CA PRO A 178 -17.70 -17.34 7.19
C PRO A 178 -18.17 -18.77 7.50
N GLN A 179 -19.28 -18.94 8.21
CA GLN A 179 -19.87 -20.25 8.51
C GLN A 179 -20.61 -20.85 7.31
N ALA A 180 -21.22 -20.02 6.45
CA ALA A 180 -21.82 -20.50 5.20
C ALA A 180 -20.76 -21.02 4.23
N ALA A 181 -19.57 -20.40 4.20
CA ALA A 181 -18.44 -20.86 3.39
C ALA A 181 -18.01 -22.31 3.69
N LEU A 182 -18.24 -22.82 4.91
CA LEU A 182 -17.96 -24.22 5.26
C LEU A 182 -18.98 -25.22 4.70
N LYS A 183 -20.19 -24.77 4.38
CA LYS A 183 -21.32 -25.62 3.95
C LYS A 183 -21.43 -25.75 2.44
N ILE A 184 -20.51 -25.15 1.70
CA ILE A 184 -20.43 -25.29 0.26
C ILE A 184 -19.99 -26.73 -0.03
N GLU A 185 -20.97 -27.63 -0.16
CA GLU A 185 -20.77 -29.05 -0.41
C GLU A 185 -20.15 -29.24 -1.81
N GLU A 186 -18.85 -29.53 -1.83
CA GLU A 186 -18.06 -30.25 -2.85
C GLU A 186 -18.17 -29.88 -4.35
N ALA A 187 -19.04 -28.95 -4.75
CA ALA A 187 -19.30 -28.55 -6.14
C ALA A 187 -18.27 -27.55 -6.68
N GLY A 188 -17.01 -27.75 -6.31
CA GLY A 188 -15.92 -26.94 -6.83
C GLY A 188 -15.29 -27.59 -8.06
N GLU A 189 -15.17 -26.84 -9.15
CA GLU A 189 -14.39 -27.26 -10.30
C GLU A 189 -12.90 -27.25 -9.95
N PHE A 190 -12.12 -28.05 -10.66
CA PHE A 190 -10.67 -28.10 -10.49
C PHE A 190 -10.01 -27.65 -11.78
N PRO A 191 -9.68 -26.35 -11.92
CA PRO A 191 -9.05 -25.85 -13.13
C PRO A 191 -7.59 -26.34 -13.27
N GLY A 192 -6.92 -26.83 -12.21
CA GLY A 192 -5.61 -27.49 -12.33
C GLY A 192 -4.40 -26.61 -12.67
N SER A 193 -4.40 -25.88 -13.79
CA SER A 193 -3.33 -24.97 -14.22
C SER A 193 -3.72 -23.49 -14.05
N LEU A 194 -2.72 -22.60 -13.95
CA LEU A 194 -2.98 -21.16 -13.83
C LEU A 194 -3.80 -20.62 -15.03
N ASP A 195 -3.55 -21.10 -16.24
CA ASP A 195 -4.28 -20.63 -17.42
C ASP A 195 -5.74 -21.11 -17.42
N GLU A 196 -6.00 -22.30 -16.91
CA GLU A 196 -7.37 -22.79 -16.69
C GLU A 196 -8.08 -22.01 -15.57
N TRP A 197 -7.38 -21.64 -14.50
CA TRP A 197 -7.92 -20.73 -13.48
C TRP A 197 -8.28 -19.36 -14.06
N ARG A 198 -7.41 -18.77 -14.89
CA ARG A 198 -7.68 -17.50 -15.57
C ARG A 198 -8.90 -17.60 -16.49
N LYS A 199 -9.01 -18.70 -17.25
CA LYS A 199 -10.19 -18.97 -18.09
C LYS A 199 -11.46 -19.12 -17.24
N ALA A 200 -11.39 -19.91 -16.16
CA ALA A 200 -12.55 -20.22 -15.33
C ALA A 200 -13.12 -19.01 -14.56
N LEU A 201 -12.27 -18.03 -14.23
CA LEU A 201 -12.65 -16.77 -13.59
C LEU A 201 -13.19 -15.72 -14.57
N ASN A 202 -12.83 -15.80 -15.85
CA ASN A 202 -13.21 -14.83 -16.88
C ASN A 202 -14.44 -15.26 -17.70
N VAL A 203 -15.23 -16.23 -17.23
CA VAL A 203 -16.46 -16.66 -17.91
C VAL A 203 -17.60 -15.71 -17.54
N THR A 204 -18.01 -14.84 -18.46
CA THR A 204 -19.30 -14.13 -18.37
C THR A 204 -20.46 -15.10 -18.66
N GLU A 205 -21.67 -14.77 -18.21
CA GLU A 205 -22.89 -15.60 -18.41
C GLU A 205 -23.16 -15.90 -19.91
N ASP A 206 -22.55 -15.15 -20.82
CA ASP A 206 -22.75 -15.22 -22.27
C ASP A 206 -21.72 -16.11 -22.98
N GLY A 207 -20.75 -16.69 -22.26
CA GLY A 207 -19.73 -17.59 -22.81
C GLY A 207 -18.65 -16.91 -23.66
N GLU A 208 -18.63 -15.58 -23.75
CA GLU A 208 -17.54 -14.84 -24.37
C GLU A 208 -16.39 -14.63 -23.38
N SER A 209 -15.28 -15.32 -23.64
CA SER A 209 -14.01 -15.11 -22.94
C SER A 209 -13.45 -13.74 -23.36
N ASP A 210 -13.68 -12.70 -22.56
CA ASP A 210 -13.06 -11.39 -22.76
C ASP A 210 -11.59 -11.45 -22.31
N TYR A 211 -10.76 -12.14 -23.10
CA TYR A 211 -9.31 -12.20 -22.90
C TYR A 211 -8.63 -11.05 -23.64
N TYR A 212 -9.10 -9.82 -23.43
CA TYR A 212 -8.32 -8.63 -23.76
C TYR A 212 -7.53 -8.19 -22.52
N LEU A 213 -6.47 -8.94 -22.18
CA LEU A 213 -5.29 -8.23 -21.69
C LEU A 213 -4.87 -7.31 -22.84
N PRO A 214 -4.86 -5.97 -22.68
CA PRO A 214 -4.48 -5.10 -23.77
C PRO A 214 -3.10 -5.53 -24.24
N THR A 215 -3.01 -5.98 -25.50
CA THR A 215 -1.78 -6.36 -26.18
C THR A 215 -0.91 -5.11 -26.31
N GLY A 216 -0.20 -4.79 -25.23
CA GLY A 216 0.51 -3.53 -25.03
C GLY A 216 1.01 -3.33 -23.60
N VAL A 217 0.48 -4.04 -22.61
CA VAL A 217 0.94 -3.95 -21.21
C VAL A 217 2.03 -4.99 -20.90
N TRP A 218 3.28 -4.70 -21.26
CA TRP A 218 4.46 -5.34 -20.63
C TRP A 218 4.64 -4.77 -19.20
N PRO A 219 5.17 -5.47 -18.17
CA PRO A 219 5.22 -6.89 -17.83
C PRO A 219 4.50 -7.15 -16.48
N PHE A 220 3.23 -6.78 -16.30
CA PHE A 220 2.52 -7.03 -15.02
C PHE A 220 2.36 -8.53 -14.68
N VAL A 221 2.52 -9.41 -15.68
CA VAL A 221 2.49 -10.87 -15.54
C VAL A 221 3.75 -11.42 -14.84
N SER A 222 4.80 -10.62 -14.63
CA SER A 222 6.11 -11.12 -14.17
C SER A 222 6.25 -11.30 -12.64
N TYR A 223 5.29 -10.83 -11.83
CA TYR A 223 5.39 -10.87 -10.36
C TYR A 223 4.43 -11.86 -9.70
N SER A 224 3.58 -12.54 -10.48
CA SER A 224 2.65 -13.55 -9.96
C SER A 224 3.26 -14.93 -10.04
N SER A 225 3.17 -15.70 -8.96
CA SER A 225 3.61 -17.09 -8.96
C SER A 225 2.72 -17.93 -9.89
N ALA A 226 3.34 -18.80 -10.69
CA ALA A 226 2.62 -19.73 -11.56
C ALA A 226 2.01 -20.93 -10.81
N LYS A 227 2.22 -21.03 -9.49
CA LYS A 227 1.88 -22.21 -8.68
C LYS A 227 0.85 -21.93 -7.59
N LEU A 228 0.92 -20.75 -6.99
CA LEU A 228 0.14 -20.41 -5.81
C LEU A 228 -0.14 -18.91 -5.72
N SER A 229 -1.17 -18.54 -4.98
CA SER A 229 -1.51 -17.16 -4.63
C SER A 229 -2.03 -17.07 -3.20
N TRP A 230 -1.87 -15.93 -2.55
CA TRP A 230 -2.65 -15.64 -1.36
C TRP A 230 -4.13 -15.45 -1.72
N LEU A 231 -5.00 -15.82 -0.79
CA LEU A 231 -6.45 -15.63 -0.92
C LEU A 231 -6.89 -14.48 -0.02
N PRO A 232 -7.55 -13.44 -0.57
CA PRO A 232 -8.13 -12.40 0.25
C PRO A 232 -9.37 -12.92 0.98
N SER A 233 -9.69 -12.29 2.10
CA SER A 233 -11.01 -12.39 2.71
C SER A 233 -11.92 -11.32 2.14
N GLU A 234 -13.19 -11.65 1.97
CA GLU A 234 -14.19 -10.77 1.39
C GLU A 234 -14.86 -9.99 2.52
N PHE A 235 -14.73 -8.66 2.44
CA PHE A 235 -15.39 -7.72 3.33
C PHE A 235 -16.49 -7.02 2.55
N ARG A 236 -17.67 -6.92 3.16
CA ARG A 236 -18.77 -6.12 2.65
C ARG A 236 -18.94 -4.89 3.53
N VAL A 237 -19.03 -3.74 2.89
CA VAL A 237 -19.36 -2.45 3.51
C VAL A 237 -20.75 -2.07 3.03
N ASP A 238 -21.68 -1.80 3.95
CA ASP A 238 -23.02 -1.34 3.61
C ASP A 238 -23.11 0.20 3.48
N ASP A 239 -24.28 0.70 3.08
CA ASP A 239 -24.53 2.14 2.88
C ASP A 239 -24.35 2.98 4.15
N ASN A 240 -24.34 2.36 5.34
CA ASN A 240 -24.12 3.02 6.63
C ASN A 240 -22.66 2.91 7.10
N GLY A 241 -21.77 2.31 6.30
CA GLY A 241 -20.38 2.03 6.67
C GLY A 241 -20.22 0.85 7.63
N ALA A 242 -21.26 0.05 7.85
CA ALA A 242 -21.14 -1.16 8.64
C ALA A 242 -20.42 -2.25 7.83
N VAL A 243 -19.50 -2.94 8.50
CA VAL A 243 -18.63 -3.93 7.87
C VAL A 243 -19.00 -5.33 8.32
N THR A 244 -19.11 -6.23 7.36
CA THR A 244 -19.23 -7.67 7.60
C THR A 244 -18.15 -8.42 6.82
N ILE A 245 -17.72 -9.57 7.33
CA ILE A 245 -16.79 -10.46 6.63
C ILE A 245 -17.62 -11.61 6.08
N GLU A 246 -17.65 -11.76 4.76
CA GLU A 246 -18.55 -12.70 4.07
C GLU A 246 -17.89 -14.05 3.77
N SER A 247 -16.56 -14.06 3.72
CA SER A 247 -15.75 -15.26 3.52
C SER A 247 -14.83 -15.55 4.71
N TYR A 248 -14.12 -16.67 4.64
CA TYR A 248 -13.22 -17.07 5.72
C TYR A 248 -11.93 -16.23 5.74
N ILE A 249 -11.36 -16.06 6.93
CA ILE A 249 -9.99 -15.55 7.10
C ILE A 249 -9.03 -16.75 7.14
N ASN A 250 -7.98 -16.69 6.32
CA ASN A 250 -6.95 -17.73 6.29
C ASN A 250 -6.44 -18.02 7.70
N ASN A 251 -6.36 -19.31 8.06
CA ASN A 251 -5.94 -19.77 9.39
C ASN A 251 -6.87 -19.37 10.56
N LEU A 252 -8.07 -18.80 10.32
CA LEU A 252 -9.03 -18.46 11.37
C LEU A 252 -10.34 -19.25 11.21
N HIS A 253 -10.46 -20.35 11.95
CA HIS A 253 -11.59 -21.27 11.81
C HIS A 253 -12.96 -20.59 12.11
N PRO A 254 -13.92 -20.57 11.18
CA PRO A 254 -15.13 -19.73 11.26
C PRO A 254 -16.16 -20.16 12.29
N VAL A 255 -16.12 -21.42 12.76
CA VAL A 255 -16.93 -21.88 13.91
C VAL A 255 -16.20 -21.70 15.25
N LYS A 256 -15.00 -22.28 15.40
CA LYS A 256 -14.20 -22.21 16.64
C LYS A 256 -13.88 -20.78 17.07
N HIS A 257 -13.62 -19.88 16.11
CA HIS A 257 -13.28 -18.48 16.35
C HIS A 257 -14.35 -17.54 15.79
N ALA A 258 -15.61 -17.99 15.70
CA ALA A 258 -16.72 -17.22 15.14
C ALA A 258 -16.83 -15.80 15.74
N ALA A 259 -16.64 -15.70 17.05
CA ALA A 259 -16.78 -14.44 17.77
C ALA A 259 -15.64 -13.43 17.49
N PHE A 260 -14.55 -13.84 16.84
CA PHE A 260 -13.47 -12.93 16.46
C PHE A 260 -13.77 -12.17 15.16
N TYR A 261 -14.56 -12.74 14.25
CA TYR A 261 -14.90 -12.12 12.97
C TYR A 261 -15.58 -10.74 13.12
N PRO A 262 -16.60 -10.56 13.98
CA PRO A 262 -17.20 -9.24 14.20
C PRO A 262 -16.22 -8.20 14.76
N ILE A 263 -15.24 -8.62 15.55
CA ILE A 263 -14.23 -7.71 16.13
C ILE A 263 -13.27 -7.24 15.03
N ILE A 264 -12.80 -8.15 14.18
CA ILE A 264 -11.98 -7.79 13.00
C ILE A 264 -12.76 -6.85 12.08
N ALA A 265 -14.05 -7.11 11.85
CA ALA A 265 -14.93 -6.25 11.07
C ALA A 265 -15.07 -4.85 11.70
N SER A 266 -15.23 -4.77 13.02
CA SER A 266 -15.28 -3.50 13.77
C SER A 266 -13.97 -2.72 13.69
N VAL A 267 -12.83 -3.40 13.73
CA VAL A 267 -11.54 -2.74 13.49
C VAL A 267 -11.50 -2.20 12.07
N PHE A 268 -11.83 -3.02 11.07
CA PHE A 268 -11.83 -2.60 9.67
C PHE A 268 -12.75 -1.40 9.42
N SER A 269 -13.95 -1.37 10.01
CA SER A 269 -14.87 -0.24 9.87
C SER A 269 -14.27 1.05 10.42
N LYS A 270 -13.51 0.99 11.52
CA LYS A 270 -12.77 2.13 12.05
C LYS A 270 -11.65 2.60 11.11
N PHE A 271 -11.07 1.71 10.31
CA PHE A 271 -10.06 2.05 9.29
C PHE A 271 -10.64 2.59 7.99
N LEU A 272 -11.94 2.39 7.70
CA LEU A 272 -12.56 2.86 6.45
C LEU A 272 -12.30 4.33 6.14
N PRO A 273 -12.44 5.29 7.08
CA PRO A 273 -12.17 6.69 6.78
C PRO A 273 -10.71 6.94 6.34
N LEU A 274 -9.74 6.17 6.86
CA LEU A 274 -8.34 6.28 6.43
C LEU A 274 -8.16 5.75 5.00
N LEU A 275 -8.77 4.60 4.70
CA LEU A 275 -8.72 3.99 3.38
C LEU A 275 -9.39 4.90 2.32
N GLU A 276 -10.53 5.49 2.66
CA GLU A 276 -11.23 6.46 1.80
C GLU A 276 -10.37 7.69 1.48
N GLN A 277 -9.63 8.22 2.46
CA GLN A 277 -8.69 9.32 2.19
C GLN A 277 -7.55 8.88 1.26
N VAL A 278 -6.98 7.69 1.46
CA VAL A 278 -5.93 7.15 0.58
C VAL A 278 -6.47 6.98 -0.85
N VAL A 279 -7.65 6.39 -1.01
CA VAL A 279 -8.30 6.23 -2.33
C VAL A 279 -8.60 7.59 -2.96
N THR A 280 -9.05 8.57 -2.17
CA THR A 280 -9.30 9.94 -2.65
C THR A 280 -8.02 10.58 -3.18
N ASP A 281 -6.90 10.45 -2.46
CA ASP A 281 -5.58 10.93 -2.88
C ASP A 281 -5.08 10.19 -4.14
N LEU A 282 -5.36 8.89 -4.28
CA LEU A 282 -4.99 8.11 -5.47
C LEU A 282 -5.78 8.51 -6.71
N VAL A 283 -7.08 8.80 -6.55
CA VAL A 283 -7.95 9.28 -7.64
C VAL A 283 -7.64 10.74 -7.99
N ASN A 284 -7.17 11.52 -7.03
CA ASN A 284 -6.81 12.93 -7.20
C ASN A 284 -5.33 13.16 -6.84
N PRO A 285 -4.38 12.61 -7.63
CA PRO A 285 -2.98 12.68 -7.31
C PRO A 285 -2.52 14.13 -7.21
N ARG A 286 -1.75 14.44 -6.17
CA ARG A 286 -1.22 15.79 -5.95
C ARG A 286 -0.27 16.15 -7.08
N GLN A 287 -0.41 17.36 -7.60
CA GLN A 287 0.53 17.90 -8.56
C GLN A 287 1.92 18.06 -7.93
N ARG A 288 2.96 17.95 -8.75
CA ARG A 288 4.34 18.23 -8.33
C ARG A 288 4.45 19.67 -7.85
N ARG A 289 5.18 19.87 -6.76
CA ARG A 289 5.44 21.22 -6.19
C ARG A 289 6.26 22.07 -7.16
N VAL A 290 7.11 21.40 -7.95
CA VAL A 290 7.91 22.01 -9.01
C VAL A 290 7.68 21.20 -10.29
N ILE A 291 7.14 21.85 -11.32
CA ILE A 291 7.02 21.26 -12.65
C ILE A 291 8.28 21.66 -13.43
N PRO A 292 9.21 20.72 -13.71
CA PRO A 292 10.39 21.07 -14.44
C PRO A 292 10.07 21.27 -15.92
N ASP A 293 10.66 22.32 -16.50
CA ASP A 293 10.55 22.61 -17.93
C ASP A 293 11.52 21.70 -18.69
N SER A 294 10.99 20.62 -19.27
CA SER A 294 11.79 19.61 -19.96
C SER A 294 12.48 20.13 -21.21
N SER A 295 11.99 21.22 -21.79
CA SER A 295 12.58 21.85 -22.97
C SER A 295 13.85 22.65 -22.66
N LYS A 296 14.13 22.94 -21.38
CA LYS A 296 15.28 23.73 -20.92
C LYS A 296 16.35 22.94 -20.18
N TYR A 297 16.23 21.61 -20.10
CA TYR A 297 17.22 20.78 -19.42
C TYR A 297 18.61 20.84 -20.06
N TYR A 298 18.65 21.02 -21.37
CA TYR A 298 19.87 21.26 -22.12
C TYR A 298 19.87 22.70 -22.57
N LYS A 299 20.65 23.56 -21.91
CA LYS A 299 21.12 24.77 -22.58
C LYS A 299 21.95 24.30 -23.76
N SER A 300 21.72 24.88 -24.93
CA SER A 300 22.45 24.63 -26.18
C SER A 300 23.92 25.10 -26.12
N ASP A 301 24.54 25.05 -24.95
CA ASP A 301 25.95 25.33 -24.75
C ASP A 301 26.70 23.99 -24.79
N GLU A 302 26.58 23.27 -25.90
CA GLU A 302 27.63 22.34 -26.32
C GLU A 302 28.72 23.17 -27.02
N PRO A 303 29.98 23.14 -26.53
CA PRO A 303 31.11 23.80 -27.18
C PRO A 303 31.51 23.14 -28.51
#